data_AF-A0A350V211-F1
#
_entry.id   AF-A0A350V211-F1
#
_cell.length_a   1.000
_cell.length_b   1.000
_cell.length_c   1.000
_cell.angle_alpha   90.00
_cell.angle_beta   90.00
_cell.angle_gamma   90.00
#
_symmetry.space_group_name_H-M   'P 1'
#
loop_
_entity.id
_entity.type
_entity.pdbx_description
1 polymer ?
#
loop_
_entity_poly.entity_id
_entity_poly.type
_entity_poly.pdbx_seq_one_letter_code
_entity_poly.pdbx_strand_id
1 'polypeptide(L)'
;MGYFTATRGEQPKAGATVVKITMMPKSVTHTINSTSGGTANLNNGSMVEIQAGSVVKGDGSTYDGQVNMSVVYMDPTDVKFTETVAGGDMMARRSDSSDAVLFSYGILKVEMESPSGEKLNVTGGKPSTLTTTIPASLVSQAPATIPLWYFDENTGLWREEGVATKQDNKYVGTVNHFTDWNNDFPGYITRVEGKVVDCQGNAIPGVVVKVGQTIAVTDEFGNYVRTVPTGVDFTISVEAFQNFGMSSAPVQIPALTQNQVYQVPLCQLACFPVLTGTFKDCNNNNIFGTLSVFWDNQNQGIMPTQTGAFRIYVAPNKQARLKFTSYSGAVIDTVIQTPPSAVTLNLGDLRSCAGNPADCENSFVITGAGYNNKYVRLQTAVALGYYSVKDKVTGITAAGVDTASFSLVFPGKTTGSFAWQSGALTYKVLNTYAAQTVNINVTEYGAVGEDIKGTFEGTFQSNSVAITITNGKFCVVRHPDAE
;
A
#
# COMPACT_ATOMS: atom_id res chain seq x y z
N MET A 1 13.97 2.30 16.81
CA MET A 1 12.68 1.62 16.61
C MET A 1 12.85 0.64 15.47
N GLY A 2 12.55 -0.63 15.70
CA GLY A 2 12.65 -1.69 14.69
C GLY A 2 11.27 -2.22 14.32
N TYR A 3 11.24 -3.32 13.57
CA TYR A 3 10.02 -4.07 13.28
C TYR A 3 10.20 -5.51 13.75
N PHE A 4 9.09 -6.18 14.04
CA PHE A 4 9.09 -7.62 14.21
C PHE A 4 9.40 -8.31 12.87
N THR A 5 10.00 -9.51 12.92
CA THR A 5 10.11 -10.38 11.74
C THR A 5 8.71 -10.64 11.16
N ALA A 6 8.57 -10.49 9.85
CA ALA A 6 7.35 -10.78 9.11
C ALA A 6 7.65 -11.86 8.07
N THR A 7 6.83 -12.91 8.07
CA THR A 7 6.97 -14.06 7.18
C THR A 7 5.70 -14.20 6.34
N ARG A 8 5.86 -14.48 5.04
CA ARG A 8 4.75 -14.74 4.11
C ARG A 8 5.04 -16.01 3.32
N GLY A 9 4.11 -16.95 3.36
CA GLY A 9 4.06 -18.13 2.50
C GLY A 9 3.10 -17.85 1.35
N GLU A 10 3.53 -18.12 0.12
CA GLU A 10 2.68 -18.00 -1.06
C GLU A 10 2.99 -19.14 -2.03
N GLN A 11 1.96 -19.58 -2.76
CA GLN A 11 2.16 -20.51 -3.87
C GLN A 11 2.52 -19.72 -5.13
N PRO A 12 3.66 -20.03 -5.79
CA PRO A 12 4.03 -19.36 -7.02
C PRO A 12 2.98 -19.56 -8.12
N LYS A 13 2.61 -18.48 -8.80
CA LYS A 13 1.75 -18.49 -9.99
C LYS A 13 2.59 -18.32 -11.25
N ALA A 14 2.13 -18.89 -12.37
CA ALA A 14 2.74 -18.67 -13.68
C ALA A 14 2.69 -17.18 -14.05
N GLY A 15 3.75 -16.66 -14.66
CA GLY A 15 3.91 -15.22 -14.92
C GLY A 15 4.52 -14.48 -13.73
N ALA A 16 3.70 -13.86 -12.89
CA ALA A 16 4.16 -13.07 -11.73
C ALA A 16 3.46 -13.50 -10.44
N THR A 17 4.23 -13.64 -9.36
CA THR A 17 3.72 -13.80 -8.00
C THR A 17 3.97 -12.51 -7.23
N VAL A 18 2.90 -11.89 -6.73
CA VAL A 18 2.99 -10.66 -5.93
C VAL A 18 2.83 -11.03 -4.47
N VAL A 19 3.85 -10.71 -3.66
CA VAL A 19 3.82 -10.93 -2.22
C VAL A 19 3.83 -9.57 -1.52
N LYS A 20 2.85 -9.33 -0.64
CA LYS A 20 2.82 -8.16 0.24
C LYS A 20 3.28 -8.57 1.63
N ILE A 21 4.36 -7.96 2.11
CA ILE A 21 4.88 -8.16 3.46
C ILE A 21 4.56 -6.92 4.28
N THR A 22 3.75 -7.08 5.33
CA THR A 22 3.46 -6.02 6.30
C THR A 22 4.20 -6.32 7.59
N MET A 23 5.03 -5.37 8.02
CA MET A 23 5.81 -5.49 9.26
C MET A 23 5.15 -4.71 10.39
N MET A 24 5.05 -5.34 11.57
CA MET A 24 4.54 -4.68 12.77
C MET A 24 5.66 -3.89 13.46
N PRO A 25 5.43 -2.62 13.86
CA PRO A 25 6.40 -1.87 14.64
C PRO A 25 6.74 -2.60 15.95
N LYS A 26 8.03 -2.65 16.28
CA LYS A 26 8.52 -3.22 17.53
C LYS A 26 8.96 -2.12 18.49
N SER A 27 8.35 -2.11 19.67
CA SER A 27 8.69 -1.24 20.79
C SER A 27 8.65 -2.01 22.10
N VAL A 28 9.52 -1.65 23.03
CA VAL A 28 9.47 -2.16 24.40
C VAL A 28 8.16 -1.68 25.04
N THR A 29 7.31 -2.63 25.38
CA THR A 29 6.00 -2.39 26.02
C THR A 29 6.07 -2.53 27.52
N HIS A 30 6.95 -3.41 28.01
CA HIS A 30 7.07 -3.77 29.41
C HIS A 30 8.53 -4.05 29.76
N THR A 31 8.86 -3.91 31.03
CA THR A 31 10.15 -4.29 31.58
C THR A 31 9.92 -5.10 32.85
N ILE A 32 10.60 -6.23 32.97
CA ILE A 32 10.61 -7.08 34.17
C ILE A 32 12.05 -7.36 34.61
N ASN A 33 12.21 -7.98 35.78
CA ASN A 33 13.49 -8.52 36.21
C ASN A 33 13.43 -10.06 36.14
N SER A 34 14.42 -10.70 35.53
CA SER A 34 14.39 -12.15 35.33
C SER A 34 14.36 -12.93 36.64
N THR A 35 14.99 -12.44 37.71
CA THR A 35 15.06 -13.12 39.01
C THR A 35 13.70 -13.13 39.71
N SER A 36 12.94 -12.03 39.65
CA SER A 36 11.59 -11.97 40.24
C SER A 36 10.49 -12.47 39.32
N GLY A 37 10.73 -12.50 38.00
CA GLY A 37 9.68 -12.66 37.00
C GLY A 37 8.78 -11.41 36.94
N GLY A 38 7.58 -11.58 36.40
CA GLY A 38 6.57 -10.53 36.35
C GLY A 38 5.49 -10.76 35.30
N THR A 39 4.59 -9.79 35.16
CA THR A 39 3.49 -9.84 34.20
C THR A 39 3.57 -8.67 33.22
N ALA A 40 3.33 -8.94 31.94
CA ALA A 40 3.08 -7.93 30.92
C ALA A 40 1.58 -7.92 30.58
N ASN A 41 0.88 -6.85 30.97
CA ASN A 41 -0.57 -6.72 30.82
C ASN A 41 -0.90 -5.79 29.65
N LEU A 42 -1.77 -6.23 28.75
CA LEU A 42 -2.25 -5.43 27.63
C LEU A 42 -3.60 -4.80 27.96
N ASN A 43 -3.88 -3.64 27.37
CA ASN A 43 -5.14 -2.90 27.58
C ASN A 43 -6.39 -3.69 27.17
N ASN A 44 -6.26 -4.68 26.28
CA ASN A 44 -7.37 -5.54 25.89
C ASN A 44 -7.68 -6.65 26.91
N GLY A 45 -6.92 -6.74 28.00
CA GLY A 45 -7.06 -7.77 29.03
C GLY A 45 -6.25 -9.05 28.78
N SER A 46 -5.46 -9.10 27.70
CA SER A 46 -4.49 -10.18 27.48
C SER A 46 -3.24 -9.96 28.34
N MET A 47 -2.56 -11.04 28.69
CA MET A 47 -1.44 -11.02 29.63
C MET A 47 -0.43 -12.12 29.32
N VAL A 48 0.84 -11.80 29.55
CA VAL A 48 1.96 -12.75 29.59
C VAL A 48 2.54 -12.75 31.00
N GLU A 49 2.63 -13.92 31.63
CA GLU A 49 3.24 -14.10 32.95
C GLU A 49 4.54 -14.88 32.83
N ILE A 50 5.62 -14.26 33.33
CA ILE A 50 6.97 -14.82 33.35
C ILE A 50 7.30 -15.25 34.77
N GLN A 51 7.62 -16.53 34.94
CA GLN A 51 8.05 -17.07 36.23
C GLN A 51 9.43 -16.56 36.66
N ALA A 52 9.66 -16.51 37.98
CA ALA A 52 10.95 -16.16 38.57
C ALA A 52 12.08 -17.11 38.10
N GLY A 53 13.16 -16.52 37.58
CA GLY A 53 14.36 -17.21 37.12
C GLY A 53 14.09 -18.21 35.99
N SER A 54 13.14 -17.91 35.10
CA SER A 54 12.86 -18.73 33.90
C SER A 54 13.57 -18.23 32.64
N VAL A 55 14.12 -17.01 32.66
CA VAL A 55 14.67 -16.35 31.47
C VAL A 55 16.05 -16.91 31.14
N VAL A 56 16.25 -17.20 29.87
CA VAL A 56 17.50 -17.75 29.30
C VAL A 56 17.95 -16.94 28.10
N LYS A 57 19.23 -17.04 27.78
CA LYS A 57 19.84 -16.50 26.56
C LYS A 57 19.60 -17.43 25.36
N GLY A 58 20.00 -16.98 24.17
CA GLY A 58 19.88 -17.77 22.94
C GLY A 58 20.67 -19.10 22.94
N ASP A 59 21.69 -19.23 23.78
CA ASP A 59 22.44 -20.49 23.98
C ASP A 59 21.84 -21.41 25.06
N GLY A 60 20.73 -20.99 25.68
CA GLY A 60 20.05 -21.72 26.76
C GLY A 60 20.62 -21.49 28.16
N SER A 61 21.71 -20.73 28.31
CA SER A 61 22.23 -20.36 29.64
C SER A 61 21.30 -19.39 30.36
N THR A 62 21.33 -19.39 31.69
CA THR A 62 20.46 -18.53 32.51
C THR A 62 20.78 -17.05 32.30
N TYR A 63 19.73 -16.22 32.29
CA TYR A 63 19.87 -14.77 32.22
C TYR A 63 19.44 -14.11 33.54
N ASP A 64 20.34 -13.33 34.12
CA ASP A 64 20.09 -12.52 35.31
C ASP A 64 20.15 -11.04 34.96
N GLY A 65 19.02 -10.35 35.05
CA GLY A 65 18.96 -8.92 34.79
C GLY A 65 17.60 -8.42 34.37
N GLN A 66 17.61 -7.19 33.87
CA GLN A 66 16.44 -6.55 33.28
C GLN A 66 16.07 -7.20 31.96
N VAL A 67 14.78 -7.45 31.74
CA VAL A 67 14.23 -7.99 30.48
C VAL A 67 13.28 -6.95 29.90
N ASN A 68 13.58 -6.49 28.70
CA ASN A 68 12.69 -5.64 27.91
C ASN A 68 11.78 -6.53 27.07
N MET A 69 10.47 -6.37 27.21
CA MET A 69 9.48 -7.18 26.52
C MET A 69 8.72 -6.34 25.50
N SER A 70 8.61 -6.86 24.27
CA SER A 70 7.73 -6.35 23.22
C SER A 70 6.57 -7.34 23.09
N VAL A 71 5.40 -6.97 23.61
CA VAL A 71 4.21 -7.83 23.67
C VAL A 71 3.11 -7.20 22.83
N VAL A 72 2.61 -7.94 21.84
CA VAL A 72 1.55 -7.49 20.93
C VAL A 72 0.45 -8.52 20.87
N TYR A 73 -0.79 -8.06 20.99
CA TYR A 73 -1.97 -8.84 20.67
C TYR A 73 -2.36 -8.61 19.21
N MET A 74 -2.59 -9.68 18.46
CA MET A 74 -3.18 -9.60 17.14
C MET A 74 -4.65 -10.04 17.22
N ASP A 75 -5.54 -9.11 16.89
CA ASP A 75 -6.97 -9.39 16.83
C ASP A 75 -7.32 -10.07 15.50
N PRO A 76 -7.85 -11.32 15.51
CA PRO A 76 -8.23 -12.03 14.28
C PRO A 76 -9.41 -11.40 13.53
N THR A 77 -10.09 -10.42 14.15
CA THR A 77 -11.18 -9.65 13.52
C THR A 77 -10.70 -8.34 12.89
N ASP A 78 -9.44 -7.93 13.14
CA ASP A 78 -8.88 -6.73 12.54
C ASP A 78 -8.83 -6.86 11.01
N VAL A 79 -9.14 -5.76 10.33
CA VAL A 79 -9.16 -5.70 8.87
C VAL A 79 -7.80 -6.01 8.24
N LYS A 80 -6.71 -5.78 8.97
CA LYS A 80 -5.32 -6.05 8.56
C LYS A 80 -4.77 -7.37 9.08
N PHE A 81 -5.55 -8.18 9.82
CA PHE A 81 -5.08 -9.45 10.38
C PHE A 81 -4.37 -10.33 9.33
N THR A 82 -4.99 -10.47 8.16
CA THR A 82 -4.48 -11.28 7.04
C THR A 82 -3.15 -10.75 6.48
N GLU A 83 -2.83 -9.47 6.71
CA GLU A 83 -1.58 -8.84 6.29
C GLU A 83 -0.46 -8.97 7.33
N THR A 84 -0.79 -9.21 8.59
CA THR A 84 0.18 -9.23 9.69
C THR A 84 0.43 -10.61 10.26
N VAL A 85 -0.54 -11.54 10.18
CA VAL A 85 -0.40 -12.89 10.74
C VAL A 85 0.75 -13.64 10.07
N ALA A 86 1.56 -14.38 10.84
CA ALA A 86 2.70 -15.11 10.30
C ALA A 86 2.25 -16.19 9.28
N GLY A 87 3.00 -16.32 8.19
CA GLY A 87 2.64 -17.17 7.05
C GLY A 87 1.58 -16.54 6.15
N GLY A 88 0.47 -16.05 6.72
CA GLY A 88 -0.64 -15.43 5.99
C GLY A 88 -1.67 -16.41 5.43
N ASP A 89 -1.33 -17.71 5.40
CA ASP A 89 -2.18 -18.80 4.90
C ASP A 89 -2.80 -19.66 6.00
N MET A 90 -2.40 -19.45 7.26
CA MET A 90 -2.87 -20.20 8.43
C MET A 90 -2.63 -21.71 8.31
N MET A 91 -1.66 -22.12 7.50
CA MET A 91 -1.30 -23.53 7.32
C MET A 91 -0.52 -24.04 8.54
N ALA A 92 -0.88 -25.24 8.99
CA ALA A 92 -0.34 -25.82 10.21
C ALA A 92 -0.05 -27.31 10.07
N ARG A 93 0.84 -27.79 10.94
CA ARG A 93 1.17 -29.20 11.12
C ARG A 93 0.90 -29.57 12.57
N ARG A 94 0.02 -30.55 12.76
CA ARG A 94 -0.36 -31.10 14.05
C ARG A 94 0.78 -31.90 14.70
N SER A 95 0.65 -32.17 15.99
CA SER A 95 1.59 -33.00 16.75
C SER A 95 1.67 -34.45 16.24
N ASP A 96 0.59 -34.97 15.65
CA ASP A 96 0.52 -36.28 14.99
C ASP A 96 1.02 -36.28 13.53
N SER A 97 1.61 -35.15 13.09
CA SER A 97 2.09 -34.91 11.73
C SER A 97 1.03 -34.77 10.63
N SER A 98 -0.26 -34.70 10.97
CA SER A 98 -1.32 -34.35 10.01
C SER A 98 -1.33 -32.84 9.70
N ASP A 99 -1.75 -32.48 8.48
CA ASP A 99 -1.89 -31.07 8.08
C ASP A 99 -3.25 -30.51 8.55
N ALA A 100 -3.26 -29.23 8.93
CA ALA A 100 -4.45 -28.50 9.34
C ALA A 100 -4.43 -27.07 8.77
N VAL A 101 -5.61 -26.44 8.74
CA VAL A 101 -5.77 -25.01 8.51
C VAL A 101 -6.35 -24.42 9.78
N LEU A 102 -5.80 -23.31 10.21
CA LEU A 102 -6.17 -22.72 11.48
C LEU A 102 -7.25 -21.64 11.33
N PHE A 103 -8.14 -21.58 12.32
CA PHE A 103 -9.02 -20.45 12.55
C PHE A 103 -8.74 -19.87 13.94
N SER A 104 -8.32 -18.61 13.97
CA SER A 104 -7.78 -17.97 15.16
C SER A 104 -8.82 -17.27 16.02
N TYR A 105 -8.60 -17.40 17.34
CA TYR A 105 -9.32 -16.68 18.38
C TYR A 105 -8.44 -15.66 19.12
N GLY A 106 -7.19 -15.48 18.70
CA GLY A 106 -6.27 -14.49 19.25
C GLY A 106 -4.81 -14.95 19.25
N ILE A 107 -3.92 -14.04 18.84
CA ILE A 107 -2.47 -14.25 18.85
C ILE A 107 -1.81 -13.33 19.88
N LEU A 108 -0.85 -13.88 20.63
CA LEU A 108 0.14 -13.10 21.38
C LEU A 108 1.52 -13.28 20.75
N LYS A 109 2.11 -12.17 20.31
CA LYS A 109 3.50 -12.11 19.85
C LYS A 109 4.36 -11.52 20.96
N VAL A 110 5.40 -12.26 21.35
CA VAL A 110 6.30 -11.89 22.45
C VAL A 110 7.74 -11.96 21.97
N GLU A 111 8.45 -10.84 22.03
CA GLU A 111 9.91 -10.81 21.93
C GLU A 111 10.50 -10.24 23.21
N MET A 112 11.60 -10.84 23.67
CA MET A 112 12.32 -10.41 24.86
C MET A 112 13.79 -10.14 24.52
N GLU A 113 14.31 -9.04 25.05
CA GLU A 113 15.69 -8.62 24.84
C GLU A 113 16.28 -8.06 26.14
N SER A 114 17.59 -8.19 26.32
CA SER A 114 18.31 -7.45 27.36
C SER A 114 18.38 -5.94 27.00
N PRO A 115 18.80 -5.06 27.93
CA PRO A 115 19.05 -3.65 27.61
C PRO A 115 20.11 -3.42 26.53
N SER A 116 21.01 -4.39 26.29
CA SER A 116 22.02 -4.34 25.23
C SER A 116 21.54 -4.93 23.89
N GLY A 117 20.30 -5.41 23.81
CA GLY A 117 19.71 -6.00 22.59
C GLY A 117 20.02 -7.49 22.40
N GLU A 118 20.55 -8.18 23.41
CA GLU A 118 20.71 -9.63 23.39
C GLU A 118 19.33 -10.30 23.41
N LYS A 119 19.04 -11.21 22.48
CA LYS A 119 17.77 -11.94 22.44
C LYS A 119 17.66 -12.89 23.64
N LEU A 120 16.51 -12.86 24.30
CA LEU A 120 16.18 -13.67 25.46
C LEU A 120 14.95 -14.54 25.18
N ASN A 121 14.83 -15.65 25.90
CA ASN A 121 13.67 -16.53 25.86
C ASN A 121 13.37 -17.07 27.28
N VAL A 122 12.40 -17.97 27.41
CA VAL A 122 12.15 -18.73 28.64
C VAL A 122 12.60 -20.18 28.50
N THR A 123 12.94 -20.80 29.62
CA THR A 123 13.27 -22.23 29.70
C THR A 123 12.00 -23.08 29.77
N GLY A 124 11.99 -24.21 29.05
CA GLY A 124 10.87 -25.16 29.09
C GLY A 124 10.66 -25.83 30.45
N GLY A 125 11.63 -25.74 31.38
CA GLY A 125 11.45 -26.23 32.76
C GLY A 125 10.58 -25.33 33.65
N LYS A 126 10.29 -24.09 33.22
CA LYS A 126 9.48 -23.11 33.95
C LYS A 126 8.56 -22.38 32.96
N PRO A 127 7.45 -23.03 32.54
CA PRO A 127 6.60 -22.50 31.48
C PRO A 127 5.96 -21.16 31.87
N SER A 128 5.77 -20.30 30.88
CA SER A 128 5.08 -19.02 31.05
C SER A 128 3.59 -19.17 30.82
N THR A 129 2.76 -18.41 31.53
CA THR A 129 1.31 -18.41 31.32
C THR A 129 0.93 -17.34 30.30
N LEU A 130 0.16 -17.73 29.29
CA LEU A 130 -0.47 -16.81 28.36
C LEU A 130 -1.97 -16.75 28.65
N THR A 131 -2.48 -15.53 28.77
CA THR A 131 -3.91 -15.22 28.82
C THR A 131 -4.25 -14.38 27.60
N THR A 132 -5.04 -14.92 26.68
CA THR A 132 -5.39 -14.27 25.42
C THR A 132 -6.87 -13.93 25.40
N THR A 133 -7.20 -12.67 25.16
CA THR A 133 -8.59 -12.23 25.04
C THR A 133 -9.19 -12.71 23.73
N ILE A 134 -10.41 -13.23 23.79
CA ILE A 134 -11.19 -13.64 22.62
C ILE A 134 -12.03 -12.43 22.16
N PRO A 135 -11.96 -12.03 20.87
CA PRO A 135 -12.81 -10.97 20.34
C PRO A 135 -14.29 -11.25 20.59
N ALA A 136 -15.06 -10.22 20.97
CA ALA A 136 -16.45 -10.37 21.40
C ALA A 136 -17.33 -11.12 20.38
N SER A 137 -17.10 -10.91 19.08
CA SER A 137 -17.83 -11.59 17.99
C SER A 137 -17.52 -13.08 17.87
N LEU A 138 -16.42 -13.56 18.45
CA LEU A 138 -15.98 -14.96 18.37
C LEU A 138 -16.23 -15.74 19.69
N VAL A 139 -16.54 -15.06 20.80
CA VAL A 139 -16.70 -15.70 22.12
C VAL A 139 -17.76 -16.81 22.10
N SER A 140 -18.87 -16.64 21.40
CA SER A 140 -19.95 -17.64 21.36
C SER A 140 -19.58 -18.91 20.60
N GLN A 141 -18.67 -18.82 19.63
CA GLN A 141 -18.21 -19.94 18.82
C GLN A 141 -16.94 -20.61 19.39
N ALA A 142 -16.21 -19.89 20.25
CA ALA A 142 -14.96 -20.33 20.85
C ALA A 142 -15.11 -21.61 21.71
N PRO A 143 -14.43 -22.72 21.36
CA PRO A 143 -14.45 -23.98 22.10
C PRO A 143 -14.00 -23.86 23.57
N ALA A 144 -14.39 -24.80 24.44
CA ALA A 144 -13.98 -24.81 25.84
C ALA A 144 -12.47 -25.06 26.04
N THR A 145 -11.85 -25.85 25.16
CA THR A 145 -10.41 -26.10 25.09
C THR A 145 -9.94 -26.00 23.66
N ILE A 146 -8.73 -25.48 23.45
CA ILE A 146 -8.18 -25.23 22.12
C ILE A 146 -6.67 -25.51 22.11
N PRO A 147 -6.10 -26.12 21.04
CA PRO A 147 -4.66 -26.28 20.96
C PRO A 147 -3.96 -24.93 20.85
N LEU A 148 -2.75 -24.87 21.40
CA LEU A 148 -1.85 -23.75 21.23
C LEU A 148 -0.92 -24.01 20.04
N TRP A 149 -0.58 -22.95 19.30
CA TRP A 149 0.24 -23.04 18.11
C TRP A 149 1.36 -22.03 18.13
N TYR A 150 2.58 -22.46 17.82
CA TYR A 150 3.71 -21.57 17.59
C TYR A 150 4.06 -21.52 16.09
N PHE A 151 4.55 -20.38 15.60
CA PHE A 151 4.99 -20.27 14.21
C PHE A 151 6.45 -20.71 14.06
N ASP A 152 6.71 -21.73 13.24
CA ASP A 152 8.06 -22.20 12.92
C ASP A 152 8.57 -21.51 11.63
N GLU A 153 9.45 -20.53 11.80
CA GLU A 153 10.02 -19.75 10.69
C GLU A 153 10.85 -20.61 9.72
N ASN A 154 11.39 -21.75 10.13
CA ASN A 154 12.18 -22.62 9.25
C ASN A 154 11.31 -23.35 8.23
N THR A 155 10.10 -23.70 8.62
CA THR A 155 9.16 -24.44 7.76
C THR A 155 8.04 -23.56 7.22
N GLY A 156 7.86 -22.35 7.77
CA GLY A 156 6.81 -21.42 7.38
C GLY A 156 5.41 -21.85 7.80
N LEU A 157 5.30 -22.72 8.80
CA LEU A 157 4.06 -23.36 9.23
C LEU A 157 3.84 -23.19 10.73
N TRP A 158 2.58 -23.13 11.13
CA TRP A 158 2.20 -23.23 12.53
C TRP A 158 2.38 -24.67 13.05
N ARG A 159 2.79 -24.82 14.31
CA ARG A 159 3.09 -26.09 14.98
C ARG A 159 2.30 -26.21 16.28
N GLU A 160 1.64 -27.34 16.45
CA GLU A 160 0.85 -27.62 17.65
C GLU A 160 1.76 -27.89 18.85
N GLU A 161 1.63 -27.12 19.93
CA GLU A 161 2.28 -27.40 21.21
C GLU A 161 1.43 -26.88 22.36
N GLY A 162 0.94 -27.79 23.21
CA GLY A 162 0.14 -27.42 24.38
C GLY A 162 -1.33 -27.15 24.08
N VAL A 163 -2.03 -26.68 25.11
CA VAL A 163 -3.48 -26.47 25.10
C VAL A 163 -3.83 -25.27 25.96
N ALA A 164 -4.86 -24.53 25.58
CA ALA A 164 -5.46 -23.48 26.38
C ALA A 164 -6.91 -23.83 26.72
N THR A 165 -7.35 -23.39 27.90
CA THR A 165 -8.72 -23.55 28.39
C THR A 165 -9.42 -22.20 28.40
N LYS A 166 -10.67 -22.17 27.95
CA LYS A 166 -11.50 -20.98 27.96
C LYS A 166 -11.95 -20.66 29.39
N GLN A 167 -11.69 -19.44 29.82
CA GLN A 167 -12.15 -18.86 31.07
C GLN A 167 -12.87 -17.56 30.72
N ASP A 168 -14.20 -17.57 30.82
CA ASP A 168 -15.07 -16.49 30.35
C ASP A 168 -14.82 -16.14 28.87
N ASN A 169 -14.27 -14.95 28.61
CA ASN A 169 -13.94 -14.42 27.28
C ASN A 169 -12.43 -14.50 26.98
N LYS A 170 -11.68 -15.39 27.65
CA LYS A 170 -10.24 -15.52 27.48
C LYS A 170 -9.83 -16.98 27.32
N TYR A 171 -8.74 -17.22 26.62
CA TYR A 171 -8.01 -18.49 26.64
C TYR A 171 -6.81 -18.38 27.56
N VAL A 172 -6.62 -19.36 28.44
CA VAL A 172 -5.50 -19.46 29.36
C VAL A 172 -4.74 -20.76 29.13
N GLY A 173 -3.45 -20.66 28.82
CA GLY A 173 -2.58 -21.81 28.58
C GLY A 173 -1.13 -21.49 28.92
N THR A 174 -0.25 -22.49 28.81
CA THR A 174 1.17 -22.35 29.18
C THR A 174 2.10 -22.69 28.02
N VAL A 175 3.21 -21.95 27.89
CA VAL A 175 4.18 -22.09 26.79
C VAL A 175 5.61 -22.24 27.31
N ASN A 176 6.43 -22.99 26.59
CA ASN A 176 7.81 -23.33 26.99
C ASN A 176 8.88 -22.44 26.35
N HIS A 177 8.48 -21.62 25.37
CA HIS A 177 9.34 -20.68 24.65
C HIS A 177 8.47 -19.57 24.06
N PHE A 178 9.07 -18.46 23.64
CA PHE A 178 8.38 -17.38 22.94
C PHE A 178 8.71 -17.34 21.46
N THR A 179 7.63 -17.23 20.69
CA THR A 179 7.53 -16.86 19.28
C THR A 179 6.16 -16.15 19.12
N ASP A 180 5.44 -16.40 18.03
CA ASP A 180 4.04 -16.03 17.89
C ASP A 180 3.20 -17.18 18.40
N TRP A 181 2.35 -16.94 19.39
CA TRP A 181 1.50 -17.96 19.99
C TRP A 181 0.04 -17.71 19.69
N ASN A 182 -0.62 -18.71 19.14
CA ASN A 182 -1.97 -18.62 18.63
C ASN A 182 -2.91 -19.61 19.33
N ASN A 183 -4.16 -19.20 19.52
CA ASN A 183 -5.23 -19.99 20.13
C ASN A 183 -6.24 -20.38 19.04
N ASP A 184 -5.97 -21.51 18.38
CA ASP A 184 -6.63 -21.79 17.08
C ASP A 184 -7.35 -23.11 17.04
N PHE A 185 -8.52 -23.05 16.41
CA PHE A 185 -9.27 -24.23 16.05
C PHE A 185 -8.63 -24.86 14.80
N PRO A 186 -8.18 -26.13 14.88
CA PRO A 186 -7.61 -26.82 13.73
C PRO A 186 -8.70 -27.47 12.88
N GLY A 187 -9.03 -26.87 11.74
CA GLY A 187 -9.88 -27.48 10.73
C GLY A 187 -9.10 -28.38 9.78
N TYR A 188 -9.77 -29.37 9.20
CA TYR A 188 -9.24 -30.08 8.05
C TYR A 188 -9.19 -29.15 6.83
N ILE A 189 -8.35 -29.50 5.87
CA ILE A 189 -8.23 -28.80 4.59
C ILE A 189 -9.52 -29.02 3.76
N THR A 190 -10.18 -27.93 3.41
CA THR A 190 -11.25 -27.86 2.39
C THR A 190 -11.03 -26.61 1.54
N ARG A 191 -11.86 -26.39 0.50
CA ARG A 191 -11.62 -25.35 -0.50
C ARG A 191 -12.88 -24.57 -0.83
N VAL A 192 -12.71 -23.27 -1.01
CA VAL A 192 -13.70 -22.39 -1.65
C VAL A 192 -13.20 -21.96 -3.02
N GLU A 193 -14.15 -21.82 -3.94
CA GLU A 193 -13.91 -21.31 -5.30
C GLU A 193 -14.92 -20.22 -5.60
N GLY A 194 -14.49 -19.14 -6.23
CA GLY A 194 -15.40 -18.08 -6.60
C GLY A 194 -14.88 -17.25 -7.76
N LYS A 195 -15.70 -16.28 -8.17
CA LYS A 195 -15.41 -15.39 -9.28
C LYS A 195 -15.84 -13.98 -8.95
N VAL A 196 -15.00 -13.01 -9.31
CA VAL A 196 -15.27 -11.58 -9.19
C VAL A 196 -15.42 -10.97 -10.58
N VAL A 197 -16.51 -10.24 -10.78
CA VAL A 197 -16.82 -9.52 -12.02
C VAL A 197 -17.20 -8.07 -11.75
N ASP A 198 -17.01 -7.22 -12.75
CA ASP A 198 -17.53 -5.86 -12.72
C ASP A 198 -19.06 -5.84 -12.90
N CYS A 199 -19.66 -4.64 -12.83
CA CYS A 199 -21.10 -4.50 -12.94
C CYS A 199 -21.67 -4.85 -14.33
N GLN A 200 -20.82 -5.03 -15.35
CA GLN A 200 -21.18 -5.49 -16.69
C GLN A 200 -20.93 -7.00 -16.88
N GLY A 201 -20.42 -7.69 -15.86
CA GLY A 201 -20.13 -9.13 -15.88
C GLY A 201 -18.75 -9.48 -16.43
N ASN A 202 -17.87 -8.50 -16.69
CA ASN A 202 -16.50 -8.80 -17.12
C ASN A 202 -15.66 -9.23 -15.92
N ALA A 203 -14.79 -10.22 -16.13
CA ALA A 203 -13.84 -10.67 -15.12
C ALA A 203 -12.88 -9.54 -14.68
N ILE A 204 -12.62 -9.47 -13.37
CA ILE A 204 -11.62 -8.55 -12.82
C ILE A 204 -10.43 -9.34 -12.27
N PRO A 205 -9.24 -9.23 -12.90
CA PRO A 205 -8.04 -9.86 -12.40
C PRO A 205 -7.40 -9.08 -11.26
N GLY A 206 -6.66 -9.77 -10.39
CA GLY A 206 -5.86 -9.15 -9.33
C GLY A 206 -6.65 -8.61 -8.14
N VAL A 207 -7.94 -8.93 -8.01
CA VAL A 207 -8.75 -8.55 -6.85
C VAL A 207 -8.30 -9.37 -5.64
N VAL A 208 -7.96 -8.70 -4.55
CA VAL A 208 -7.70 -9.29 -3.24
C VAL A 208 -9.03 -9.56 -2.55
N VAL A 209 -9.40 -10.83 -2.46
CA VAL A 209 -10.63 -11.31 -1.82
C VAL A 209 -10.27 -11.77 -0.41
N LYS A 210 -10.89 -11.18 0.61
CA LYS A 210 -10.80 -11.66 2.00
C LYS A 210 -11.63 -12.94 2.11
N VAL A 211 -11.00 -14.03 2.55
CA VAL A 211 -11.63 -15.34 2.75
C VAL A 211 -11.43 -15.74 4.21
N GLY A 212 -12.43 -15.43 5.05
CA GLY A 212 -12.33 -15.56 6.50
C GLY A 212 -11.15 -14.76 7.04
N GLN A 213 -10.18 -15.47 7.62
CA GLN A 213 -8.95 -14.91 8.19
C GLN A 213 -7.74 -15.02 7.24
N THR A 214 -7.99 -15.27 5.95
CA THR A 214 -6.96 -15.33 4.90
C THR A 214 -7.37 -14.49 3.68
N ILE A 215 -6.55 -14.48 2.63
CA ILE A 215 -6.86 -13.78 1.37
C ILE A 215 -6.66 -14.70 0.16
N ALA A 216 -7.35 -14.41 -0.94
CA ALA A 216 -7.09 -14.96 -2.26
C ALA A 216 -6.96 -13.83 -3.28
N VAL A 217 -6.26 -14.08 -4.38
CA VAL A 217 -6.12 -13.08 -5.47
C VAL A 217 -6.66 -13.67 -6.75
N THR A 218 -7.57 -12.96 -7.42
CA THR A 218 -8.20 -13.42 -8.66
C THR A 218 -7.19 -13.56 -9.80
N ASP A 219 -7.37 -14.59 -10.61
CA ASP A 219 -6.61 -14.84 -11.85
C ASP A 219 -7.07 -13.93 -13.00
N GLU A 220 -6.50 -14.13 -14.20
CA GLU A 220 -6.84 -13.37 -15.42
C GLU A 220 -8.32 -13.48 -15.84
N PHE A 221 -9.02 -14.52 -15.40
CA PHE A 221 -10.43 -14.79 -15.65
C PHE A 221 -11.33 -14.40 -14.46
N GLY A 222 -10.78 -13.71 -13.45
CA GLY A 222 -11.50 -13.25 -12.28
C GLY A 222 -11.81 -14.37 -11.26
N ASN A 223 -11.28 -15.58 -11.45
CA ASN A 223 -11.51 -16.69 -10.54
C ASN A 223 -10.51 -16.66 -9.38
N TYR A 224 -10.94 -17.09 -8.21
CA TYR A 224 -10.06 -17.30 -7.06
C TYR A 224 -10.36 -18.65 -6.41
N VAL A 225 -9.34 -19.19 -5.78
CA VAL A 225 -9.40 -20.45 -5.04
C VAL A 225 -8.67 -20.24 -3.72
N ARG A 226 -9.24 -20.74 -2.62
CA ARG A 226 -8.57 -20.69 -1.32
C ARG A 226 -8.86 -21.91 -0.48
N THR A 227 -7.81 -22.41 0.16
CA THR A 227 -7.91 -23.42 1.22
C THR A 227 -8.44 -22.76 2.49
N VAL A 228 -9.41 -23.39 3.14
CA VAL A 228 -10.07 -22.90 4.36
C VAL A 228 -10.27 -24.04 5.36
N PRO A 229 -10.43 -23.75 6.67
CA PRO A 229 -10.71 -24.77 7.66
C PRO A 229 -12.16 -25.28 7.60
N THR A 230 -12.36 -26.57 7.82
CA THR A 230 -13.68 -27.15 8.11
C THR A 230 -14.21 -26.71 9.48
N GLY A 231 -15.52 -26.83 9.72
CA GLY A 231 -16.08 -26.77 11.08
C GLY A 231 -16.28 -25.38 11.69
N VAL A 232 -15.96 -24.32 10.95
CA VAL A 232 -16.18 -22.92 11.35
C VAL A 232 -16.89 -22.16 10.23
N ASP A 233 -17.82 -21.27 10.59
CA ASP A 233 -18.38 -20.31 9.65
C ASP A 233 -17.43 -19.11 9.47
N PHE A 234 -17.54 -18.45 8.32
CA PHE A 234 -16.75 -17.26 8.01
C PHE A 234 -17.37 -16.47 6.86
N THR A 235 -16.85 -15.26 6.62
CA THR A 235 -17.29 -14.42 5.50
C THR A 235 -16.28 -14.35 4.38
N ILE A 236 -16.77 -14.12 3.16
CA ILE A 236 -15.97 -13.75 2.00
C ILE A 236 -16.39 -12.35 1.52
N SER A 237 -15.43 -11.46 1.30
CA SER A 237 -15.68 -10.08 0.84
C SER A 237 -14.51 -9.53 0.00
N VAL A 238 -14.80 -8.51 -0.79
CA VAL A 238 -13.79 -7.61 -1.37
C VAL A 238 -13.74 -6.36 -0.49
N GLU A 239 -12.54 -6.04 0.02
CA GLU A 239 -12.34 -4.92 0.94
C GLU A 239 -11.69 -3.73 0.24
N ALA A 240 -12.25 -2.53 0.46
CA ALA A 240 -11.85 -1.29 -0.22
C ALA A 240 -10.35 -0.96 -0.09
N PHE A 241 -9.79 -1.16 1.09
CA PHE A 241 -8.41 -0.74 1.40
C PHE A 241 -7.32 -1.56 0.67
N GLN A 242 -7.66 -2.72 0.10
CA GLN A 242 -6.73 -3.57 -0.66
C GLN A 242 -6.99 -3.54 -2.17
N ASN A 243 -8.10 -2.92 -2.58
CA ASN A 243 -8.64 -3.07 -3.93
C ASN A 243 -8.94 -1.72 -4.57
N PHE A 244 -8.09 -0.71 -4.33
CA PHE A 244 -8.25 0.62 -4.91
C PHE A 244 -9.65 1.21 -4.64
N GLY A 245 -10.20 0.95 -3.46
CA GLY A 245 -11.52 1.42 -3.05
C GLY A 245 -12.71 0.59 -3.56
N MET A 246 -12.48 -0.48 -4.32
CA MET A 246 -13.54 -1.44 -4.67
C MET A 246 -13.94 -2.28 -3.47
N SER A 247 -15.23 -2.50 -3.28
CA SER A 247 -15.74 -3.37 -2.21
C SER A 247 -16.97 -4.16 -2.62
N SER A 248 -17.26 -5.22 -1.87
CA SER A 248 -18.48 -6.01 -1.96
C SER A 248 -19.16 -6.11 -0.60
N ALA A 249 -20.45 -6.45 -0.59
CA ALA A 249 -21.06 -6.96 0.63
C ALA A 249 -20.41 -8.30 1.02
N PRO A 250 -20.29 -8.60 2.33
CA PRO A 250 -19.80 -9.89 2.77
C PRO A 250 -20.82 -11.00 2.49
N VAL A 251 -20.33 -12.14 2.00
CA VAL A 251 -21.10 -13.37 1.81
C VAL A 251 -20.78 -14.31 2.96
N GLN A 252 -21.82 -14.78 3.66
CA GLN A 252 -21.67 -15.78 4.73
C GLN A 252 -21.45 -17.16 4.14
N ILE A 253 -20.44 -17.87 4.64
CA ILE A 253 -20.11 -19.24 4.29
C ILE A 253 -20.33 -20.11 5.53
N PRO A 254 -21.18 -21.15 5.46
CA PRO A 254 -21.42 -22.03 6.59
C PRO A 254 -20.20 -22.89 6.90
N ALA A 255 -20.18 -23.51 8.08
CA ALA A 255 -19.18 -24.51 8.44
C ALA A 255 -19.13 -25.63 7.40
N LEU A 256 -17.98 -25.75 6.73
CA LEU A 256 -17.76 -26.73 5.67
C LEU A 256 -17.32 -28.08 6.24
N THR A 257 -17.55 -29.13 5.46
CA THR A 257 -17.11 -30.50 5.78
C THR A 257 -15.82 -30.87 5.04
N GLN A 258 -15.09 -31.86 5.54
CA GLN A 258 -13.84 -32.32 4.94
C GLN A 258 -14.02 -32.72 3.46
N ASN A 259 -13.04 -32.38 2.61
CA ASN A 259 -13.04 -32.62 1.16
C ASN A 259 -14.15 -31.93 0.35
N GLN A 260 -14.93 -31.04 0.97
CA GLN A 260 -15.90 -30.23 0.24
C GLN A 260 -15.16 -29.22 -0.67
N VAL A 261 -15.72 -28.97 -1.85
CA VAL A 261 -15.38 -27.79 -2.67
C VAL A 261 -16.63 -26.92 -2.70
N TYR A 262 -16.59 -25.77 -2.02
CA TYR A 262 -17.71 -24.86 -1.94
C TYR A 262 -17.63 -23.81 -3.06
N GLN A 263 -18.68 -23.73 -3.88
CA GLN A 263 -18.82 -22.70 -4.91
C GLN A 263 -19.45 -21.46 -4.31
N VAL A 264 -18.66 -20.39 -4.20
CA VAL A 264 -19.09 -19.09 -3.70
C VAL A 264 -19.99 -18.44 -4.75
N PRO A 265 -21.12 -17.83 -4.35
CA PRO A 265 -21.95 -17.05 -5.26
C PRO A 265 -21.12 -15.99 -6.01
N LEU A 266 -21.50 -15.73 -7.27
CA LEU A 266 -20.82 -14.74 -8.12
C LEU A 266 -20.75 -13.38 -7.40
N CYS A 267 -19.54 -12.87 -7.23
CA CYS A 267 -19.31 -11.55 -6.66
C CYS A 267 -19.33 -10.50 -7.78
N GLN A 268 -20.48 -9.87 -8.00
CA GLN A 268 -20.62 -8.75 -8.93
C GLN A 268 -20.43 -7.43 -8.18
N LEU A 269 -19.36 -6.71 -8.51
CA LEU A 269 -19.06 -5.42 -7.91
C LEU A 269 -19.94 -4.30 -8.48
N ALA A 270 -20.02 -3.20 -7.73
CA ALA A 270 -20.62 -1.96 -8.23
C ALA A 270 -19.84 -1.41 -9.43
N CYS A 271 -20.45 -0.48 -10.17
CA CYS A 271 -19.76 0.17 -11.27
C CYS A 271 -18.72 1.16 -10.74
N PHE A 272 -17.43 0.84 -10.92
CA PHE A 272 -16.31 1.70 -10.54
C PHE A 272 -15.69 2.37 -11.77
N PRO A 273 -15.19 3.61 -11.66
CA PRO A 273 -14.35 4.21 -12.69
C PRO A 273 -13.08 3.41 -12.93
N VAL A 274 -12.54 3.54 -14.14
CA VAL A 274 -11.31 2.87 -14.57
C VAL A 274 -10.28 3.92 -14.97
N LEU A 275 -9.05 3.78 -14.50
CA LEU A 275 -7.90 4.50 -15.03
C LEU A 275 -7.12 3.61 -15.97
N THR A 276 -6.74 4.14 -17.13
CA THR A 276 -5.84 3.47 -18.08
C THR A 276 -4.69 4.39 -18.47
N GLY A 277 -3.59 3.81 -18.90
CA GLY A 277 -2.46 4.56 -19.47
C GLY A 277 -1.27 3.66 -19.72
N THR A 278 -0.18 4.26 -20.20
CA THR A 278 1.09 3.57 -20.46
C THR A 278 2.25 4.34 -19.86
N PHE A 279 3.11 3.68 -19.10
CA PHE A 279 4.36 4.26 -18.61
C PHE A 279 5.43 4.14 -19.67
N LYS A 280 6.09 5.25 -19.99
CA LYS A 280 7.17 5.31 -20.99
C LYS A 280 8.41 6.06 -20.50
N ASP A 281 9.56 5.68 -21.05
CA ASP A 281 10.79 6.47 -20.96
C ASP A 281 10.74 7.68 -21.92
N CYS A 282 11.81 8.48 -21.92
CA CYS A 282 11.92 9.67 -22.78
C CYS A 282 12.14 9.36 -24.26
N ASN A 283 12.53 8.13 -24.57
CA ASN A 283 12.69 7.65 -25.94
C ASN A 283 11.39 7.01 -26.46
N ASN A 284 10.27 7.20 -25.74
CA ASN A 284 8.95 6.65 -26.08
C ASN A 284 8.89 5.12 -26.02
N ASN A 285 9.82 4.47 -25.32
CA ASN A 285 9.75 3.03 -25.05
C ASN A 285 8.92 2.78 -23.79
N ASN A 286 8.15 1.69 -23.77
CA ASN A 286 7.44 1.27 -22.57
C ASN A 286 8.41 0.89 -21.45
N ILE A 287 8.11 1.30 -20.23
CA ILE A 287 8.90 0.96 -19.04
C ILE A 287 8.07 0.14 -18.06
N PHE A 288 8.72 -0.83 -17.43
CA PHE A 288 8.08 -1.81 -16.55
C PHE A 288 8.39 -1.51 -15.10
N GLY A 289 7.45 -1.81 -14.22
CA GLY A 289 7.57 -1.43 -12.82
C GLY A 289 6.28 -1.62 -12.05
N THR A 290 6.17 -0.89 -10.95
CA THR A 290 5.02 -0.98 -10.04
C THR A 290 4.36 0.38 -9.89
N LEU A 291 3.06 0.45 -10.19
CA LEU A 291 2.19 1.57 -9.88
C LEU A 291 1.65 1.41 -8.45
N SER A 292 1.85 2.41 -7.60
CA SER A 292 1.20 2.56 -6.30
C SER A 292 0.21 3.71 -6.35
N VAL A 293 -0.98 3.52 -5.78
CA VAL A 293 -2.05 4.52 -5.81
C VAL A 293 -2.39 4.96 -4.39
N PHE A 294 -2.44 6.27 -4.18
CA PHE A 294 -2.69 6.84 -2.86
C PHE A 294 -3.85 7.84 -2.90
N TRP A 295 -4.69 7.81 -1.88
CA TRP A 295 -5.58 8.89 -1.49
C TRP A 295 -5.83 8.80 0.02
N ASP A 296 -6.34 9.86 0.63
CA ASP A 296 -6.58 9.94 2.08
C ASP A 296 -5.31 9.62 2.92
N ASN A 297 -4.13 9.95 2.39
CA ASN A 297 -2.81 9.63 2.95
C ASN A 297 -2.54 8.12 3.18
N GLN A 298 -3.27 7.25 2.49
CA GLN A 298 -3.10 5.80 2.56
C GLN A 298 -2.75 5.24 1.18
N ASN A 299 -1.95 4.18 1.15
CA ASN A 299 -1.79 3.37 -0.05
C ASN A 299 -3.04 2.50 -0.23
N GLN A 300 -3.64 2.56 -1.40
CA GLN A 300 -4.94 1.95 -1.73
C GLN A 300 -4.76 0.66 -2.54
N GLY A 301 -3.56 0.44 -3.06
CA GLY A 301 -3.21 -0.73 -3.85
C GLY A 301 -1.94 -0.53 -4.67
N ILE A 302 -1.38 -1.65 -5.08
CA ILE A 302 -0.21 -1.71 -5.95
C ILE A 302 -0.52 -2.59 -7.17
N MET A 303 -0.04 -2.17 -8.33
CA MET A 303 -0.19 -2.93 -9.58
C MET A 303 1.17 -3.00 -10.28
N PRO A 304 1.80 -4.18 -10.37
CA PRO A 304 2.94 -4.36 -11.26
C PRO A 304 2.48 -4.38 -12.73
N THR A 305 3.31 -3.88 -13.63
CA THR A 305 3.11 -3.99 -15.08
C THR A 305 4.39 -4.42 -15.77
N GLN A 306 4.27 -5.45 -16.61
CA GLN A 306 5.35 -5.97 -17.46
C GLN A 306 5.29 -5.45 -18.90
N THR A 307 4.23 -4.72 -19.26
CA THR A 307 4.05 -4.15 -20.60
C THR A 307 4.20 -2.62 -20.60
N GLY A 308 4.22 -2.02 -19.41
CA GLY A 308 4.14 -0.58 -19.19
C GLY A 308 2.70 -0.05 -19.20
N ALA A 309 1.75 -0.78 -19.78
CA ALA A 309 0.34 -0.43 -19.74
C ALA A 309 -0.28 -0.80 -18.39
N PHE A 310 -1.25 0.00 -17.93
CA PHE A 310 -2.06 -0.30 -16.76
C PHE A 310 -3.54 -0.09 -17.04
N ARG A 311 -4.36 -0.87 -16.32
CA ARG A 311 -5.81 -0.72 -16.23
C ARG A 311 -6.18 -1.03 -14.79
N ILE A 312 -6.65 -0.04 -14.04
CA ILE A 312 -7.07 -0.20 -12.65
C ILE A 312 -8.46 0.37 -12.45
N TYR A 313 -9.28 -0.33 -11.69
CA TYR A 313 -10.50 0.26 -11.11
C TYR A 313 -10.09 1.14 -9.93
N VAL A 314 -10.84 2.23 -9.69
CA VAL A 314 -10.58 3.15 -8.58
C VAL A 314 -11.88 3.63 -7.93
N ALA A 315 -11.82 4.07 -6.67
CA ALA A 315 -12.96 4.76 -6.05
C ALA A 315 -13.29 6.06 -6.79
N PRO A 316 -14.58 6.42 -6.93
CA PRO A 316 -14.99 7.68 -7.54
C PRO A 316 -14.68 8.88 -6.65
N ASN A 317 -14.50 10.06 -7.26
CA ASN A 317 -14.32 11.35 -6.58
C ASN A 317 -13.15 11.41 -5.58
N LYS A 318 -12.02 10.78 -5.91
CA LYS A 318 -10.80 10.82 -5.12
C LYS A 318 -9.73 11.66 -5.82
N GLN A 319 -9.06 12.51 -5.05
CA GLN A 319 -7.78 13.06 -5.46
C GLN A 319 -6.72 11.96 -5.28
N ALA A 320 -6.38 11.28 -6.36
CA ALA A 320 -5.49 10.14 -6.35
C ALA A 320 -4.08 10.55 -6.78
N ARG A 321 -3.08 10.22 -5.98
CA ARG A 321 -1.67 10.26 -6.36
C ARG A 321 -1.26 8.91 -6.95
N LEU A 322 -0.84 8.92 -8.20
CA LEU A 322 -0.30 7.78 -8.92
C LEU A 322 1.22 7.87 -8.88
N LYS A 323 1.87 6.94 -8.17
CA LYS A 323 3.32 6.84 -8.11
C LYS A 323 3.78 5.53 -8.73
N PHE A 324 4.35 5.63 -9.92
CA PHE A 324 4.99 4.51 -10.59
C PHE A 324 6.50 4.53 -10.37
N THR A 325 7.07 3.37 -10.03
CA THR A 325 8.52 3.17 -9.94
C THR A 325 8.91 2.06 -10.91
N SER A 326 9.75 2.35 -11.89
CA SER A 326 10.28 1.34 -12.82
C SER A 326 11.28 0.42 -12.12
N TYR A 327 11.50 -0.77 -12.68
CA TYR A 327 12.54 -1.68 -12.19
C TYR A 327 13.97 -1.14 -12.40
N SER A 328 14.14 -0.15 -13.28
CA SER A 328 15.39 0.59 -13.45
C SER A 328 15.54 1.80 -12.51
N GLY A 329 14.53 2.09 -11.67
CA GLY A 329 14.55 3.18 -10.69
C GLY A 329 13.98 4.52 -11.15
N ALA A 330 13.42 4.61 -12.37
CA ALA A 330 12.70 5.80 -12.82
C ALA A 330 11.39 5.96 -12.04
N VAL A 331 11.00 7.20 -11.69
CA VAL A 331 9.79 7.47 -10.91
C VAL A 331 8.89 8.42 -11.67
N ILE A 332 7.63 8.04 -11.86
CA ILE A 332 6.57 8.91 -12.37
C ILE A 332 5.61 9.15 -11.21
N ASP A 333 5.36 10.42 -10.88
CA ASP A 333 4.55 10.82 -9.73
C ASP A 333 3.58 11.91 -10.16
N THR A 334 2.30 11.58 -10.21
CA THR A 334 1.26 12.50 -10.67
C THR A 334 0.04 12.44 -9.76
N VAL A 335 -0.72 13.54 -9.74
CA VAL A 335 -1.99 13.62 -9.02
C VAL A 335 -3.09 13.83 -10.05
N ILE A 336 -4.15 13.04 -9.94
CA ILE A 336 -5.33 13.10 -10.80
C ILE A 336 -6.59 13.14 -9.94
N GLN A 337 -7.68 13.63 -10.51
CA GLN A 337 -9.01 13.46 -9.95
C GLN A 337 -9.64 12.20 -10.56
N THR A 338 -10.05 11.23 -9.74
CA THR A 338 -10.76 10.06 -10.25
C THR A 338 -12.17 10.45 -10.67
N PRO A 339 -12.72 9.83 -11.74
CA PRO A 339 -14.01 10.21 -12.25
C PRO A 339 -15.15 10.07 -11.22
N PRO A 340 -16.21 10.89 -11.32
CA PRO A 340 -17.36 10.82 -10.40
C PRO A 340 -18.28 9.62 -10.66
N SER A 341 -18.14 8.97 -11.81
CA SER A 341 -19.02 7.89 -12.27
C SER A 341 -18.20 6.80 -12.96
N ALA A 342 -18.84 5.70 -13.33
CA ALA A 342 -18.20 4.54 -13.96
C ALA A 342 -17.83 4.80 -15.42
N VAL A 343 -16.83 5.65 -15.62
CA VAL A 343 -16.23 5.95 -16.91
C VAL A 343 -14.74 5.58 -16.89
N THR A 344 -14.21 5.32 -18.08
CA THR A 344 -12.77 5.12 -18.26
C THR A 344 -12.10 6.47 -18.49
N LEU A 345 -11.17 6.83 -17.60
CA LEU A 345 -10.26 7.94 -17.80
C LEU A 345 -8.93 7.42 -18.33
N ASN A 346 -8.65 7.71 -19.60
CA ASN A 346 -7.37 7.40 -20.20
C ASN A 346 -6.38 8.54 -19.96
N LEU A 347 -5.29 8.23 -19.26
CA LEU A 347 -4.20 9.14 -18.92
C LEU A 347 -3.14 9.23 -20.03
N GLY A 348 -3.27 8.43 -21.09
CA GLY A 348 -2.33 8.43 -22.21
C GLY A 348 -0.95 7.90 -21.79
N ASP A 349 0.09 8.48 -22.38
CA ASP A 349 1.47 8.16 -22.05
C ASP A 349 1.94 8.99 -20.84
N LEU A 350 2.28 8.30 -19.75
CA LEU A 350 2.87 8.91 -18.57
C LEU A 350 4.39 8.73 -18.62
N ARG A 351 5.13 9.83 -18.48
CA ARG A 351 6.60 9.87 -18.61
C ARG A 351 7.25 10.65 -17.47
N SER A 352 8.48 10.28 -17.12
CA SER A 352 9.33 11.05 -16.21
C SER A 352 10.61 11.43 -16.95
N CYS A 353 10.58 12.54 -17.67
CA CYS A 353 11.77 13.08 -18.32
C CYS A 353 12.51 14.07 -17.44
N ALA A 354 13.24 13.53 -16.47
CA ALA A 354 14.35 14.25 -15.87
C ALA A 354 15.48 14.35 -16.91
N GLY A 355 15.42 15.39 -17.75
CA GLY A 355 16.36 15.62 -18.86
C GLY A 355 15.59 15.69 -20.17
N ASN A 356 15.50 16.90 -20.74
CA ASN A 356 14.73 17.18 -21.95
C ASN A 356 15.20 16.30 -23.12
N PRO A 357 14.32 15.54 -23.81
CA PRO A 357 14.64 15.02 -25.14
C PRO A 357 15.00 16.20 -26.07
N ALA A 358 15.77 15.96 -27.12
CA ALA A 358 16.31 17.00 -27.99
C ALA A 358 15.24 17.98 -28.57
N ASP A 359 13.98 17.53 -28.65
CA ASP A 359 12.86 18.27 -29.26
C ASP A 359 11.91 18.95 -28.25
N CYS A 360 12.16 18.84 -26.94
CA CYS A 360 11.33 19.43 -25.89
C CYS A 360 12.20 20.39 -25.06
N GLU A 361 11.92 21.69 -25.09
CA GLU A 361 12.76 22.70 -24.41
C GLU A 361 11.89 23.59 -23.51
N ASN A 362 12.26 23.68 -22.23
CA ASN A 362 11.73 24.65 -21.28
C ASN A 362 12.85 25.64 -20.95
N SER A 363 12.78 26.85 -21.48
CA SER A 363 13.85 27.85 -21.39
C SER A 363 13.34 29.28 -21.55
N PHE A 364 14.18 30.26 -21.22
CA PHE A 364 13.92 31.68 -21.43
C PHE A 364 15.21 32.50 -21.39
N VAL A 365 15.17 33.72 -21.91
CA VAL A 365 16.23 34.73 -21.74
C VAL A 365 15.70 35.85 -20.85
N ILE A 366 16.42 36.14 -19.75
CA ILE A 366 16.05 37.15 -18.76
C ILE A 366 16.93 38.40 -18.85
N THR A 367 16.29 39.56 -18.88
CA THR A 367 16.91 40.90 -18.86
C THR A 367 16.24 41.80 -17.83
N GLY A 368 16.99 42.67 -17.16
CA GLY A 368 16.49 43.48 -16.05
C GLY A 368 16.86 42.88 -14.69
N ALA A 369 16.62 43.61 -13.59
CA ALA A 369 17.01 43.18 -12.23
C ALA A 369 18.50 42.77 -12.06
N GLY A 370 19.40 43.39 -12.83
CA GLY A 370 20.84 43.04 -12.83
C GLY A 370 21.22 41.89 -13.78
N TYR A 371 20.25 41.31 -14.50
CA TYR A 371 20.50 40.34 -15.57
C TYR A 371 20.62 41.04 -16.93
N ASN A 372 21.59 40.60 -17.74
CA ASN A 372 21.80 41.09 -19.10
C ASN A 372 21.71 39.91 -20.07
N ASN A 373 20.55 39.75 -20.73
CA ASN A 373 20.27 38.69 -21.72
C ASN A 373 20.72 37.30 -21.24
N LYS A 374 20.45 36.97 -19.99
CA LYS A 374 20.88 35.70 -19.40
C LYS A 374 19.97 34.59 -19.91
N TYR A 375 20.53 33.66 -20.68
CA TYR A 375 19.83 32.44 -21.06
C TYR A 375 19.72 31.48 -19.86
N VAL A 376 18.52 30.95 -19.65
CA VAL A 376 18.17 29.99 -18.62
C VAL A 376 17.44 28.83 -19.28
N ARG A 377 17.96 27.62 -19.11
CA ARG A 377 17.29 26.38 -19.53
C ARG A 377 17.01 25.58 -18.28
N LEU A 378 15.77 25.15 -18.11
CA LEU A 378 15.39 24.28 -17.00
C LEU A 378 15.88 22.87 -17.34
N GLN A 379 16.95 22.43 -16.67
CA GLN A 379 17.38 21.04 -16.73
C GLN A 379 16.52 20.21 -15.78
N THR A 380 16.19 18.97 -16.17
CA THR A 380 15.45 18.03 -15.31
C THR A 380 14.15 18.59 -14.73
N ALA A 381 13.31 19.18 -15.59
CA ALA A 381 12.10 19.88 -15.16
C ALA A 381 10.90 18.96 -14.99
N VAL A 382 10.15 19.11 -13.89
CA VAL A 382 8.76 18.67 -13.85
C VAL A 382 7.96 19.65 -14.71
N ALA A 383 7.38 19.17 -15.81
CA ALA A 383 6.73 19.97 -16.83
C ALA A 383 5.32 19.42 -17.13
N LEU A 384 4.29 20.12 -16.67
CA LEU A 384 2.90 19.65 -16.66
C LEU A 384 1.97 20.73 -17.21
N GLY A 385 0.96 20.34 -17.98
CA GLY A 385 -0.13 21.20 -18.43
C GLY A 385 -1.50 20.56 -18.21
N TYR A 386 -2.52 21.33 -17.88
CA TYR A 386 -3.90 20.85 -17.76
C TYR A 386 -4.89 21.93 -18.18
N TYR A 387 -6.10 21.53 -18.58
CA TYR A 387 -7.21 22.43 -18.87
C TYR A 387 -8.22 22.43 -17.73
N SER A 388 -8.49 23.58 -17.10
CA SER A 388 -9.58 23.77 -16.16
C SER A 388 -10.89 23.93 -16.92
N VAL A 389 -11.82 22.99 -16.75
CA VAL A 389 -13.15 23.02 -17.38
C VAL A 389 -14.00 24.14 -16.79
N LYS A 390 -13.94 24.33 -15.47
CA LYS A 390 -14.67 25.37 -14.74
C LYS A 390 -14.24 26.77 -15.17
N ASP A 391 -12.94 27.02 -15.21
CA ASP A 391 -12.40 28.37 -15.50
C ASP A 391 -12.15 28.59 -16.99
N LYS A 392 -12.20 27.54 -17.80
CA LYS A 392 -11.97 27.53 -19.26
C LYS A 392 -10.57 28.01 -19.65
N VAL A 393 -9.56 27.61 -18.88
CA VAL A 393 -8.15 28.00 -19.06
C VAL A 393 -7.24 26.79 -19.14
N THR A 394 -6.13 26.91 -19.85
CA THR A 394 -5.00 25.99 -19.72
C THR A 394 -3.96 26.58 -18.77
N GLY A 395 -3.57 25.80 -17.76
CA GLY A 395 -2.43 26.09 -16.90
C GLY A 395 -1.25 25.21 -17.27
N ILE A 396 -0.07 25.80 -17.43
CA ILE A 396 1.20 25.08 -17.63
C ILE A 396 2.19 25.46 -16.54
N THR A 397 2.97 24.48 -16.08
CA THR A 397 4.05 24.68 -15.10
C THR A 397 5.27 23.91 -15.53
N ALA A 398 6.44 24.55 -15.51
CA ALA A 398 7.73 23.90 -15.62
C ALA A 398 8.62 24.31 -14.44
N ALA A 399 9.17 23.34 -13.73
CA ALA A 399 10.05 23.58 -12.59
C ALA A 399 11.29 22.69 -12.67
N GLY A 400 12.47 23.29 -12.85
CA GLY A 400 13.76 22.60 -12.82
C GLY A 400 14.29 22.41 -11.40
N VAL A 401 15.24 21.49 -11.22
CA VAL A 401 15.98 21.35 -9.96
C VAL A 401 16.86 22.57 -9.65
N ASP A 402 17.18 23.36 -10.66
CA ASP A 402 18.12 24.49 -10.63
C ASP A 402 17.51 25.82 -10.16
N THR A 403 16.56 25.79 -9.20
CA THR A 403 15.91 26.97 -8.59
C THR A 403 15.19 27.89 -9.59
N ALA A 404 14.89 27.37 -10.79
CA ALA A 404 14.21 28.08 -11.86
C ALA A 404 12.88 27.40 -12.19
N SER A 405 11.80 28.17 -12.26
CA SER A 405 10.48 27.68 -12.65
C SER A 405 9.67 28.76 -13.35
N PHE A 406 8.67 28.36 -14.12
CA PHE A 406 7.62 29.25 -14.59
C PHE A 406 6.27 28.55 -14.58
N SER A 407 5.21 29.32 -14.35
CA SER A 407 3.82 28.93 -14.56
C SER A 407 3.11 29.98 -15.40
N LEU A 408 2.28 29.53 -16.33
CA LEU A 408 1.53 30.39 -17.24
C LEU A 408 0.10 29.86 -17.35
N VAL A 409 -0.87 30.76 -17.33
CA VAL A 409 -2.29 30.45 -17.51
C VAL A 409 -2.84 31.28 -18.67
N PHE A 410 -3.50 30.63 -19.62
CA PHE A 410 -4.08 31.25 -20.81
C PHE A 410 -5.45 30.64 -21.14
N PRO A 411 -6.35 31.37 -21.80
CA PRO A 411 -7.70 30.87 -22.11
C PRO A 411 -7.69 29.74 -23.15
N GLY A 412 -8.65 28.84 -23.03
CA GLY A 412 -8.90 27.81 -24.03
C GLY A 412 -7.93 26.64 -23.99
N LYS A 413 -8.04 25.77 -25.00
CA LYS A 413 -7.27 24.53 -25.17
C LYS A 413 -6.94 24.25 -26.64
N THR A 414 -6.55 25.30 -27.36
CA THR A 414 -6.24 25.25 -28.79
C THR A 414 -4.86 25.84 -29.05
N THR A 415 -4.33 25.61 -30.25
CA THR A 415 -3.18 26.36 -30.74
C THR A 415 -3.56 27.81 -31.03
N GLY A 416 -2.58 28.71 -31.08
CA GLY A 416 -2.76 30.13 -31.35
C GLY A 416 -2.04 31.04 -30.35
N SER A 417 -2.27 32.33 -30.50
CA SER A 417 -1.70 33.36 -29.62
C SER A 417 -2.71 33.82 -28.59
N PHE A 418 -2.28 33.90 -27.34
CA PHE A 418 -3.10 34.19 -26.19
C PHE A 418 -2.43 35.25 -25.31
N ALA A 419 -3.25 36.14 -24.74
CA ALA A 419 -2.83 36.93 -23.60
C ALA A 419 -2.85 36.05 -22.34
N TRP A 420 -1.87 36.26 -21.47
CA TRP A 420 -1.85 35.65 -20.14
C TRP A 420 -3.06 36.08 -19.30
N GLN A 421 -3.53 35.19 -18.43
CA GLN A 421 -4.49 35.51 -17.38
C GLN A 421 -3.81 35.57 -16.01
N SER A 422 -2.87 34.64 -15.77
CA SER A 422 -2.01 34.64 -14.61
C SER A 422 -0.68 33.94 -14.94
N GLY A 423 0.35 34.19 -14.14
CA GLY A 423 1.63 33.55 -14.35
C GLY A 423 2.68 34.05 -13.36
N ALA A 424 3.69 33.21 -13.13
CA ALA A 424 4.82 33.54 -12.29
C ALA A 424 6.09 32.94 -12.88
N LEU A 425 7.22 33.59 -12.62
CA LEU A 425 8.54 33.07 -12.95
C LEU A 425 9.44 33.22 -11.73
N THR A 426 10.11 32.13 -11.37
CA THR A 426 11.09 32.10 -10.28
C THR A 426 12.46 31.83 -10.86
N TYR A 427 13.46 32.60 -10.43
CA TYR A 427 14.86 32.36 -10.79
C TYR A 427 15.79 32.69 -9.62
N LYS A 428 16.48 31.65 -9.11
CA LYS A 428 17.22 31.64 -7.83
C LYS A 428 16.26 31.78 -6.64
N VAL A 429 16.52 31.02 -5.56
CA VAL A 429 15.61 30.66 -4.43
C VAL A 429 14.82 31.81 -3.76
N LEU A 430 15.00 33.08 -4.12
CA LEU A 430 14.40 34.22 -3.44
C LEU A 430 13.72 35.26 -4.35
N ASN A 431 13.65 35.07 -5.67
CA ASN A 431 12.98 36.03 -6.57
C ASN A 431 11.86 35.36 -7.38
N THR A 432 10.63 35.50 -6.92
CA THR A 432 9.42 35.18 -7.69
C THR A 432 8.86 36.47 -8.28
N TYR A 433 8.68 36.50 -9.61
CA TYR A 433 8.14 37.62 -10.35
C TYR A 433 6.76 37.24 -10.90
N ALA A 434 5.74 38.05 -10.62
CA ALA A 434 4.41 37.88 -11.17
C ALA A 434 4.35 38.46 -12.60
N ALA A 435 3.71 37.74 -13.51
CA ALA A 435 3.48 38.23 -14.87
C ALA A 435 2.73 39.58 -14.85
N GLN A 436 3.09 40.48 -15.77
CA GLN A 436 2.45 41.80 -15.95
C GLN A 436 1.89 41.93 -17.36
N THR A 437 2.70 41.58 -18.36
CA THR A 437 2.26 41.53 -19.76
C THR A 437 3.01 40.40 -20.43
N VAL A 438 2.33 39.28 -20.68
CA VAL A 438 2.93 38.10 -21.31
C VAL A 438 2.07 37.67 -22.49
N ASN A 439 2.73 37.53 -23.65
CA ASN A 439 2.16 36.93 -24.84
C ASN A 439 2.58 35.46 -24.86
N ILE A 440 1.61 34.57 -25.04
CA ILE A 440 1.81 33.12 -25.07
C ILE A 440 1.37 32.64 -26.45
N ASN A 441 2.26 31.94 -27.16
CA ASN A 441 1.95 31.37 -28.47
C ASN A 441 2.05 29.84 -28.40
N VAL A 442 0.91 29.17 -28.49
CA VAL A 442 0.81 27.71 -28.46
C VAL A 442 0.91 27.18 -29.89
N THR A 443 1.97 26.43 -30.18
CA THR A 443 2.23 25.84 -31.50
C THR A 443 1.68 24.42 -31.60
N GLU A 444 1.57 23.71 -30.48
CA GLU A 444 1.03 22.35 -30.41
C GLU A 444 0.16 22.23 -29.16
N TYR A 445 -1.02 21.64 -29.32
CA TYR A 445 -1.92 21.31 -28.21
C TYR A 445 -2.39 19.87 -28.40
N GLY A 446 -1.59 18.93 -27.90
CA GLY A 446 -1.82 17.50 -28.10
C GLY A 446 -3.03 16.95 -27.34
N ALA A 447 -3.33 15.69 -27.59
CA ALA A 447 -4.23 14.89 -26.77
C ALA A 447 -3.69 14.74 -25.33
N VAL A 448 -4.50 14.22 -24.40
CA VAL A 448 -4.02 13.87 -23.05
C VAL A 448 -2.90 12.83 -23.17
N GLY A 449 -1.76 13.07 -22.52
CA GLY A 449 -0.53 12.30 -22.62
C GLY A 449 0.43 12.74 -23.74
N GLU A 450 0.01 13.66 -24.60
CA GLU A 450 0.88 14.32 -25.60
C GLU A 450 1.34 15.70 -25.10
N ASP A 451 2.13 16.43 -25.90
CA ASP A 451 2.73 17.68 -25.49
C ASP A 451 1.83 18.90 -25.75
N ILE A 452 1.95 19.91 -24.89
CA ILE A 452 1.60 21.30 -25.19
C ILE A 452 2.90 22.06 -25.37
N LYS A 453 3.11 22.60 -26.57
CA LYS A 453 4.34 23.30 -26.95
C LYS A 453 4.05 24.73 -27.37
N GLY A 454 5.01 25.61 -27.12
CA GLY A 454 4.91 26.98 -27.57
C GLY A 454 6.01 27.88 -27.06
N THR A 455 5.78 29.18 -27.22
CA THR A 455 6.68 30.25 -26.80
C THR A 455 5.97 31.25 -25.92
N PHE A 456 6.74 31.99 -25.13
CA PHE A 456 6.24 33.13 -24.37
C PHE A 456 7.28 34.24 -24.30
N GLU A 457 6.79 35.46 -24.24
CA GLU A 457 7.61 36.66 -24.03
C GLU A 457 6.79 37.70 -23.28
N GLY A 458 7.46 38.53 -22.48
CA GLY A 458 6.74 39.50 -21.68
C GLY A 458 7.51 40.06 -20.49
N THR A 459 6.82 40.84 -19.68
CA THR A 459 7.35 41.45 -18.46
C THR A 459 6.79 40.75 -17.23
N PHE A 460 7.65 40.57 -16.24
CA PHE A 460 7.31 40.05 -14.93
C PHE A 460 7.88 41.00 -13.87
N GLN A 461 7.22 41.12 -12.73
CA GLN A 461 7.57 42.07 -11.69
C GLN A 461 7.49 41.46 -10.30
N SER A 462 8.45 41.82 -9.45
CA SER A 462 8.45 41.52 -8.02
C SER A 462 8.72 42.82 -7.28
N ASN A 463 7.78 43.27 -6.45
CA ASN A 463 7.81 44.62 -5.86
C ASN A 463 8.02 45.70 -6.95
N SER A 464 9.04 46.56 -6.83
CA SER A 464 9.35 47.60 -7.81
C SER A 464 10.39 47.18 -8.87
N VAL A 465 10.72 45.89 -8.94
CA VAL A 465 11.77 45.37 -9.84
C VAL A 465 11.12 44.57 -10.97
N ALA A 466 11.30 45.05 -12.21
CA ALA A 466 10.82 44.39 -13.41
C ALA A 466 11.94 43.61 -14.11
N ILE A 467 11.54 42.49 -14.70
CA ILE A 467 12.34 41.69 -15.64
C ILE A 467 11.55 41.52 -16.93
N THR A 468 12.28 41.40 -18.03
CA THR A 468 11.75 41.08 -19.34
C THR A 468 12.23 39.71 -19.74
N ILE A 469 11.30 38.88 -20.21
CA ILE A 469 11.53 37.56 -20.76
C ILE A 469 11.39 37.63 -22.27
N THR A 470 12.42 37.15 -22.96
CA THR A 470 12.44 36.96 -24.41
C THR A 470 12.80 35.51 -24.73
N ASN A 471 12.42 35.04 -25.92
CA ASN A 471 12.71 33.67 -26.38
C ASN A 471 12.29 32.59 -25.36
N GLY A 472 11.21 32.82 -24.61
CA GLY A 472 10.66 31.83 -23.72
C GLY A 472 10.09 30.67 -24.52
N LYS A 473 10.38 29.44 -24.10
CA LYS A 473 9.86 28.20 -24.68
C LYS A 473 9.25 27.34 -23.58
N PHE A 474 8.13 26.72 -23.87
CA PHE A 474 7.55 25.69 -23.03
C PHE A 474 7.23 24.44 -23.84
N CYS A 475 7.42 23.31 -23.19
CA CYS A 475 7.04 21.98 -23.66
C CYS A 475 6.65 21.18 -22.41
N VAL A 476 5.35 20.93 -22.24
CA VAL A 476 4.79 20.28 -21.06
C VAL A 476 3.90 19.12 -21.47
N VAL A 477 3.84 18.06 -20.65
CA VAL A 477 2.92 16.93 -20.91
C VAL A 477 1.50 17.36 -20.55
N ARG A 478 0.53 17.11 -21.43
CA ARG A 478 -0.88 17.39 -21.18
C ARG A 478 -1.48 16.32 -20.27
N HIS A 479 -1.88 16.73 -19.08
CA HIS A 479 -2.68 15.96 -18.15
C HIS A 479 -4.17 16.05 -18.49
N PRO A 480 -5.01 15.14 -17.95
CA PRO A 480 -6.46 15.25 -18.07
C PRO A 480 -6.99 16.62 -17.67
N ASP A 481 -8.09 17.01 -18.31
CA ASP A 481 -8.83 18.21 -17.95
C ASP A 481 -9.24 18.12 -16.46
N ALA A 482 -9.06 19.19 -15.70
CA ALA A 482 -9.44 19.31 -14.30
C ALA A 482 -10.82 19.97 -14.18
N GLU A 483 -11.66 19.48 -13.27
CA GLU A 483 -12.96 20.11 -12.96
C GLU A 483 -12.82 21.41 -12.16
#